data_AF-A0A0R3SNY3-F1
#
_entry.id   AF-A0A0R3SNY3-F1
#
_cell.length_a   1.000
_cell.length_b   1.000
_cell.length_c   1.000
_cell.angle_alpha   90.00
_cell.angle_beta   90.00
_cell.angle_gamma   90.00
#
_symmetry.space_group_name_H-M   'P 1'
#
loop_
_entity.id
_entity.type
_entity.pdbx_description
1 polymer ?
#
loop_
_entity_poly.entity_id
_entity_poly.type
_entity_poly.pdbx_seq_one_letter_code
_entity_poly.pdbx_strand_id
1 'polypeptide(L)'
;MVEGRNMSFSAYFKEQYGIELQYPELPCVKTKANREEYMPMELLRTLPFQAPKADVGSVASEMVRVAAVKPDQRFRKLQNFIKTVIKYAN
;
A
#
# COMPACT_ATOMS: atom_id res chain seq x y z
N MET A 1 -2.92 -21.53 -13.62
CA MET A 1 -3.98 -21.72 -14.64
C MET A 1 -5.22 -21.01 -14.13
N VAL A 2 -5.96 -20.30 -14.97
CA VAL A 2 -7.22 -19.65 -14.55
C VAL A 2 -8.32 -20.73 -14.49
N GLU A 3 -9.06 -20.84 -13.39
CA GLU A 3 -10.13 -21.86 -13.29
C GLU A 3 -11.18 -21.67 -14.39
N GLY A 4 -11.53 -22.76 -15.08
CA GLY A 4 -12.50 -22.74 -16.20
C GLY A 4 -11.94 -22.22 -17.53
N ARG A 5 -10.68 -21.77 -17.58
CA ARG A 5 -9.99 -21.42 -18.83
C ARG A 5 -8.62 -22.10 -18.86
N ASN A 6 -8.37 -22.96 -19.84
CA ASN A 6 -7.11 -23.69 -19.97
C ASN A 6 -5.96 -22.77 -20.46
N MET A 7 -5.67 -21.72 -19.70
CA MET A 7 -4.72 -20.66 -20.01
C MET A 7 -3.88 -20.27 -18.78
N SER A 8 -2.68 -19.77 -19.06
CA SER A 8 -1.81 -19.21 -18.02
C SER A 8 -2.37 -17.88 -17.51
N PHE A 9 -1.94 -17.49 -16.31
CA PHE A 9 -2.37 -16.25 -15.68
C PHE A 9 -1.91 -15.03 -16.49
N SER A 10 -0.67 -15.04 -16.97
CA SER A 10 -0.11 -13.98 -17.82
C SER A 10 -0.85 -13.86 -19.15
N ALA A 11 -1.22 -15.00 -19.78
CA ALA A 11 -2.00 -14.99 -21.00
C ALA A 11 -3.39 -14.36 -20.77
N TYR A 12 -4.04 -14.69 -19.65
CA TYR A 12 -5.33 -14.10 -19.29
C TYR A 12 -5.23 -12.58 -19.14
N PHE A 13 -4.24 -12.05 -18.42
CA PHE A 13 -4.12 -10.61 -18.21
C PHE A 13 -3.76 -9.85 -19.49
N LYS A 14 -2.95 -10.45 -20.37
CA LYS A 14 -2.65 -9.89 -21.69
C LYS A 14 -3.88 -9.86 -22.59
N GLU A 15 -4.66 -10.94 -22.62
CA GLU A 15 -5.85 -11.06 -23.47
C GLU A 15 -7.02 -10.20 -22.97
N GLN A 16 -7.34 -10.24 -21.68
CA GLN A 16 -8.49 -9.51 -21.14
C GLN A 16 -8.25 -8.03 -20.87
N TYR A 17 -7.06 -7.69 -20.35
CA TYR A 17 -6.78 -6.34 -19.87
C TYR A 17 -5.70 -5.63 -20.68
N GLY A 18 -5.06 -6.31 -21.65
CA GLY A 18 -3.94 -5.73 -22.39
C GLY A 18 -2.69 -5.53 -21.53
N ILE A 19 -2.58 -6.25 -20.40
CA ILE A 19 -1.49 -6.08 -19.43
C ILE A 19 -0.47 -7.20 -19.62
N GLU A 20 0.77 -6.84 -19.94
CA GLU A 20 1.91 -7.75 -19.92
C GLU A 20 2.59 -7.70 -18.54
N LEU A 21 2.40 -8.77 -17.76
CA LEU A 21 3.05 -8.92 -16.46
C LEU A 21 4.57 -8.99 -16.64
N GLN A 22 5.30 -8.14 -15.93
CA GLN A 22 6.77 -8.12 -15.98
C GLN A 22 7.38 -9.22 -15.13
N TYR A 23 6.66 -9.65 -14.08
CA TYR A 23 7.15 -10.63 -13.11
C TYR A 23 6.18 -11.81 -12.95
N PRO A 24 5.92 -12.59 -14.01
CA PRO A 24 4.96 -13.70 -13.98
C PRO A 24 5.36 -14.86 -13.05
N GLU A 25 6.63 -14.95 -12.66
CA GLU A 25 7.17 -15.93 -11.71
C GLU A 25 6.85 -15.61 -10.25
N LEU A 26 6.46 -14.37 -9.94
CA LEU A 26 6.12 -13.97 -8.59
C LEU A 26 4.79 -14.59 -8.12
N PRO A 27 4.64 -14.83 -6.81
CA PRO A 27 3.41 -15.39 -6.28
C PRO A 27 2.22 -14.43 -6.47
N CYS A 28 1.05 -15.02 -6.70
CA CYS A 28 -0.20 -14.30 -6.63
C CYS A 28 -0.65 -14.14 -5.17
N VAL A 29 -1.37 -13.05 -4.88
CA VAL A 29 -1.95 -12.77 -3.56
C VAL A 29 -3.40 -13.24 -3.54
N LYS A 30 -3.78 -14.01 -2.53
CA LYS A 30 -5.17 -14.36 -2.25
C LYS A 30 -5.86 -13.16 -1.60
N THR A 31 -6.83 -12.55 -2.29
CA THR A 31 -7.45 -11.29 -1.84
C THR A 31 -8.49 -11.50 -0.75
N LYS A 32 -9.09 -12.70 -0.68
CA LYS A 32 -10.12 -13.08 0.30
C LYS A 32 -9.82 -14.46 0.87
N ALA A 33 -9.87 -14.61 2.19
CA ALA A 33 -9.61 -15.89 2.84
C ALA A 33 -10.54 -17.02 2.35
N ASN A 34 -11.82 -16.70 2.15
CA ASN A 34 -12.87 -17.69 1.84
C ASN A 34 -13.20 -17.82 0.35
N ARG A 35 -12.41 -17.23 -0.55
CA ARG A 35 -12.63 -17.35 -2.00
C ARG A 35 -11.34 -17.70 -2.72
N GLU A 36 -11.43 -18.54 -3.73
CA GLU A 36 -10.33 -18.86 -4.65
C GLU A 36 -10.12 -17.73 -5.67
N GLU A 37 -9.86 -16.53 -5.15
CA GLU A 37 -9.61 -15.30 -5.91
C GLU A 37 -8.15 -14.89 -5.70
N TYR A 38 -7.38 -14.92 -6.80
CA TYR A 38 -5.95 -14.64 -6.81
C TYR A 38 -5.66 -13.44 -7.71
N MET A 39 -4.72 -12.59 -7.31
CA MET A 39 -4.31 -11.41 -8.07
C MET A 39 -2.78 -11.33 -8.15
N PRO A 40 -2.18 -10.95 -9.29
CA PRO A 40 -0.73 -10.80 -9.37
C PRO A 40 -0.28 -9.68 -8.44
N MET A 41 0.77 -9.91 -7.64
CA MET A 41 1.23 -8.91 -6.68
C MET A 41 1.68 -7.60 -7.34
N GLU A 42 2.14 -7.67 -8.59
CA GLU A 42 2.51 -6.51 -9.42
C GLU A 42 1.34 -5.54 -9.65
N LEU A 43 0.10 -6.04 -9.66
CA LEU A 43 -1.09 -5.25 -9.91
C LEU A 43 -1.76 -4.72 -8.63
N LEU A 44 -1.14 -4.96 -7.47
CA LEU A 44 -1.68 -4.58 -6.17
C LEU A 44 -0.92 -3.42 -5.55
N ARG A 45 -1.65 -2.57 -4.83
CA ARG A 45 -1.10 -1.52 -3.98
C ARG A 45 -1.66 -1.63 -2.58
N THR A 46 -0.84 -1.30 -1.58
CA THR A 46 -1.34 -1.13 -0.21
C THR A 46 -2.23 0.10 -0.15
N LEU A 47 -3.38 -0.01 0.51
CA LEU A 47 -4.21 1.18 0.73
C LEU A 47 -3.53 2.08 1.75
N PRO A 48 -3.63 3.41 1.60
CA PRO A 48 -3.11 4.33 2.59
C PRO A 48 -3.89 4.18 3.91
N PHE A 49 -3.28 4.63 5.00
CA PHE A 49 -3.91 4.69 6.33
C PHE A 49 -4.30 3.35 6.95
N GLN A 50 -3.70 2.24 6.50
CA GLN A 50 -3.78 0.97 7.22
C GLN A 50 -2.82 0.98 8.42
N ALA A 51 -3.34 0.66 9.61
CA ALA A 51 -2.51 0.55 10.80
C ALA A 51 -1.55 -0.65 10.66
N PRO A 52 -0.23 -0.45 10.78
CA PRO A 52 0.72 -1.55 10.69
C PRO A 52 0.56 -2.48 11.89
N LYS A 53 0.62 -3.80 11.64
CA LYS A 53 0.68 -4.84 12.69
C LYS A 53 2.12 -5.24 13.04
N ALA A 54 3.10 -4.43 12.65
CA ALA A 54 4.51 -4.70 12.85
C ALA A 54 4.84 -4.71 14.34
N ASP A 55 5.83 -5.52 14.73
CA ASP A 55 6.38 -5.46 16.07
C ASP A 55 7.03 -4.08 16.30
N VAL A 56 6.49 -3.36 17.30
CA VAL A 56 6.93 -2.01 17.66
C VAL A 56 8.40 -2.01 18.04
N GLY A 57 8.93 -3.09 18.62
CA GLY A 57 10.33 -3.19 19.02
C GLY A 57 11.31 -2.91 17.87
N SER A 58 11.01 -3.43 16.67
CA SER A 58 11.85 -3.29 15.48
C SER A 58 11.96 -1.86 14.94
N VAL A 59 10.95 -1.02 15.19
CA VAL A 59 10.84 0.36 14.67
C VAL A 59 10.83 1.43 15.76
N ALA A 60 10.87 1.03 17.04
CA ALA A 60 10.69 1.91 18.19
C ALA A 60 11.69 3.07 18.19
N SER A 61 12.97 2.80 17.93
CA SER A 61 14.01 3.84 17.93
C SER A 61 13.73 4.93 16.89
N GLU A 62 13.31 4.55 15.69
CA GLU A 62 13.00 5.50 14.63
C GLU A 62 11.69 6.25 14.92
N MET A 63 10.69 5.56 15.49
CA MET A 63 9.46 6.22 15.96
C MET A 63 9.76 7.30 17.02
N VAL A 64 10.63 7.00 17.99
CA VAL A 64 11.05 7.96 19.01
C VAL A 64 11.78 9.13 18.37
N ARG A 65 12.73 8.88 17.46
CA ARG A 65 13.47 9.93 16.74
C ARG A 65 12.52 10.87 15.98
N VAL A 66 11.52 10.32 15.29
CA VAL A 66 10.52 11.11 14.55
C VAL A 66 9.61 11.90 15.49
N ALA A 67 9.24 11.34 16.64
CA ALA A 67 8.36 11.98 17.61
C ALA A 67 9.08 13.03 18.48
N ALA A 68 10.36 12.84 18.76
CA ALA A 68 11.20 13.72 19.58
C ALA A 68 11.57 15.00 18.84
N VAL A 69 10.62 15.92 18.74
CA VAL A 69 10.81 17.25 18.17
C VAL A 69 10.86 18.32 19.25
N LYS A 70 11.71 19.34 19.06
CA LYS A 70 11.77 20.47 20.00
C LYS A 70 10.46 21.26 19.98
N PRO A 71 10.03 21.87 21.11
CA PRO A 71 8.76 22.59 21.18
C PRO A 71 8.60 23.66 20.10
N ASP A 72 9.62 24.48 19.85
CA ASP A 72 9.61 25.53 18.84
C ASP A 72 9.32 24.99 17.43
N GLN A 73 9.91 23.85 17.08
CA GLN A 73 9.69 23.17 15.80
C GLN A 73 8.27 22.59 15.72
N ARG A 74 7.78 22.00 16.82
CA ARG A 74 6.42 21.46 16.91
C ARG A 74 5.38 22.57 16.70
N PHE A 75 5.52 23.70 17.40
CA PHE A 75 4.61 24.83 17.26
C PHE A 75 4.63 25.40 15.84
N ARG A 76 5.80 25.57 15.23
CA ARG A 76 5.92 26.03 13.84
C ARG A 76 5.21 25.08 12.86
N LYS A 77 5.37 23.76 13.03
CA LYS A 77 4.71 22.75 12.18
C LYS A 77 3.19 22.82 12.32
N LEU A 78 2.67 22.96 13.54
CA LEU A 78 1.23 23.10 13.81
C LEU A 78 0.66 24.39 13.18
N GLN A 79 1.34 25.52 13.34
CA GLN A 79 0.92 26.79 12.73
C GLN A 79 0.87 26.69 11.20
N ASN A 80 1.87 26.07 10.58
CA ASN A 80 1.91 25.86 9.13
C ASN A 80 0.78 24.93 8.67
N PHE A 81 0.49 23.88 9.43
CA PHE A 81 -0.63 22.97 9.14
C PHE A 81 -1.97 23.71 9.17
N ILE A 82 -2.25 24.49 10.21
CA ILE A 82 -3.49 25.27 10.34
C ILE A 82 -3.63 26.26 9.17
N LYS A 83 -2.56 27.01 8.84
CA LYS A 83 -2.57 27.95 7.71
C LYS A 83 -2.90 27.23 6.39
N THR A 84 -2.32 26.05 6.18
CA THR A 84 -2.58 25.23 4.99
C THR A 84 -4.04 24.79 4.94
N VAL A 85 -4.57 24.25 6.03
CA VAL A 85 -5.97 23.78 6.10
C VAL A 85 -6.96 24.91 5.88
N ILE A 86 -6.78 26.07 6.52
CA ILE A 86 -7.67 27.22 6.36
C ILE A 86 -7.62 27.77 4.93
N LYS A 87 -6.44 27.76 4.27
CA LYS A 87 -6.29 28.20 2.87
C LYS A 87 -7.10 27.33 1.90
N TYR A 88 -7.19 26.02 2.14
CA TYR A 88 -7.95 25.10 1.28
C TYR A 88 -9.45 25.02 1.62
N ALA A 89 -9.88 25.67 2.70
CA ALA A 89 -11.29 25.71 3.12
C ALA A 89 -12.06 26.94 2.58
N ASN A 90 -11.37 27.91 1.99
CA ASN A 90 -11.95 29.07 1.29
C ASN A 90 -11.66 28.95 -0.21
#